data_AF-Q21QG2-F1
#
_entry.id   AF-Q21QG2-F1
#
_cell.length_a   1.000
_cell.length_b   1.000
_cell.length_c   1.000
_cell.angle_alpha   90.00
_cell.angle_beta   90.00
_cell.angle_gamma   90.00
#
_symmetry.space_group_name_H-M   'P 1'
#
loop_
_entity.id
_entity.type
_entity.pdbx_description
1 polymer ?
#
loop_
_entity_poly.entity_id
_entity_poly.type
_entity_poly.pdbx_seq_one_letter_code
_entity_poly.pdbx_strand_id
1 'polypeptide(L)'
;MPLFKSTLSAIQKAGAAAFVADARLKSVVKKLSQQVNAAMVEDPFHLGNDSLFEGWKTVARLAQTMSGIEQEIQKVYQVASELSLDVQAFAVQIPALAAPTRSDGLSTIPQNDLAPTDVVIKKKTKASKAKAPAVAKTRVAKKARGSIQEKATAADQAPSDVSPKTKTASKNKAGPAKSRVPKVTVGTDQPKEPSGNSAKLLQHLQGVLNQADFIPINQTEIGSEIGVPLGSMTAAIKNLIKLGRIVAGPPGAYKLTTQ
;
A
#
# COMPACT_ATOMS: atom_id res chain seq x y z
N MET A 1 15.61 26.29 8.00
CA MET A 1 14.51 25.61 8.72
C MET A 1 15.11 24.48 9.54
N PRO A 2 14.94 24.44 10.87
CA PRO A 2 15.40 23.32 11.69
C PRO A 2 14.80 21.99 11.23
N LEU A 3 15.59 20.90 11.22
CA LEU A 3 15.02 19.56 11.19
C LEU A 3 14.49 19.22 12.58
N PHE A 4 13.22 19.57 12.82
CA PHE A 4 12.57 19.33 14.11
C PHE A 4 12.57 17.83 14.46
N LYS A 5 12.57 17.52 15.77
CA LYS A 5 12.53 16.15 16.34
C LYS A 5 11.46 15.24 15.72
N SER A 6 10.36 15.82 15.23
CA SER A 6 9.30 15.13 14.48
C SER A 6 9.81 14.46 13.18
N THR A 7 10.72 15.12 12.44
CA THR A 7 11.29 14.59 11.19
C THR A 7 12.20 13.40 11.46
N LEU A 8 13.10 13.49 12.45
CA LEU A 8 13.91 12.36 12.88
C LEU A 8 13.05 11.17 13.34
N SER A 9 12.00 11.43 14.12
CA SER A 9 11.06 10.38 14.54
C SER A 9 10.32 9.74 13.35
N ALA A 10 9.96 10.52 12.32
CA ALA A 10 9.35 10.00 11.10
C ALA A 10 10.33 9.13 10.28
N ILE A 11 11.60 9.53 10.17
CA ILE A 11 12.65 8.74 9.51
C ILE A 11 12.90 7.43 10.27
N GLN A 12 13.07 7.48 11.59
CA GLN A 12 13.25 6.29 12.43
C GLN A 12 12.07 5.32 12.30
N LYS A 13 10.84 5.84 12.25
CA LYS A 13 9.62 5.04 12.04
C LYS A 13 9.54 4.42 10.65
N ALA A 14 10.06 5.08 9.63
CA ALA A 14 10.19 4.52 8.29
C ALA A 14 11.23 3.39 8.26
N GLY A 15 12.39 3.58 8.91
CA GLY A 15 13.44 2.56 9.03
C GLY A 15 12.94 1.30 9.76
N ALA A 16 12.26 1.47 10.90
CA ALA A 16 11.65 0.35 11.63
C ALA A 16 10.60 -0.41 10.78
N ALA A 17 9.83 0.30 9.93
CA ALA A 17 8.87 -0.34 9.03
C ALA A 17 9.56 -1.08 7.88
N ALA A 18 10.65 -0.54 7.32
CA ALA A 18 11.47 -1.19 6.29
C ALA A 18 12.13 -2.47 6.84
N PHE A 19 12.75 -2.41 8.02
CA PHE A 19 13.34 -3.57 8.71
C PHE A 19 12.31 -4.68 8.96
N VAL A 20 11.10 -4.34 9.43
CA VAL A 20 10.02 -5.34 9.60
C VAL A 20 9.56 -5.95 8.28
N ALA A 21 9.58 -5.20 7.18
CA ALA A 21 9.26 -5.71 5.86
C ALA A 21 10.37 -6.64 5.33
N ASP A 22 11.64 -6.26 5.47
CA ASP A 22 12.81 -7.06 5.11
C ASP A 22 12.85 -8.38 5.89
N ALA A 23 12.70 -8.35 7.21
CA ALA A 23 12.67 -9.55 8.05
C ALA A 23 11.56 -10.54 7.62
N ARG A 24 10.39 -10.01 7.23
CA ARG A 24 9.31 -10.83 6.67
C ARG A 24 9.68 -11.41 5.31
N LEU A 25 10.22 -10.61 4.39
CA LEU A 25 10.66 -11.07 3.07
C LEU A 25 11.72 -12.17 3.19
N LYS A 26 12.77 -11.98 4.01
CA LYS A 26 13.78 -13.01 4.32
C LYS A 26 13.15 -14.30 4.87
N SER A 27 12.12 -14.20 5.72
CA SER A 27 11.39 -15.38 6.21
C SER A 27 10.61 -16.12 5.11
N VAL A 28 10.05 -15.39 4.13
CA VAL A 28 9.36 -15.98 2.97
C VAL A 28 10.38 -16.60 2.01
N VAL A 29 11.50 -15.92 1.73
CA VAL A 29 12.60 -16.46 0.91
C VAL A 29 13.07 -17.82 1.46
N LYS A 30 13.27 -17.92 2.78
CA LYS A 30 13.69 -19.18 3.43
C LYS A 30 12.64 -20.29 3.30
N LYS A 31 11.35 -19.96 3.45
CA LYS A 31 10.26 -20.94 3.27
C LYS A 31 10.16 -21.41 1.82
N LEU A 32 10.23 -20.49 0.85
CA LEU A 32 10.18 -20.84 -0.56
C LEU A 32 11.43 -21.59 -1.02
N SER A 33 12.63 -21.29 -0.51
CA SER A 33 13.82 -22.10 -0.83
C SER A 33 13.72 -23.51 -0.28
N GLN A 34 13.11 -23.69 0.91
CA GLN A 34 12.83 -25.02 1.45
C GLN A 34 11.79 -25.77 0.60
N GLN A 35 10.75 -25.08 0.13
CA GLN A 35 9.73 -25.67 -0.75
C GLN A 35 10.29 -26.03 -2.13
N VAL A 36 11.11 -25.17 -2.75
CA VAL A 36 11.82 -25.46 -3.99
C VAL A 36 12.74 -26.67 -3.81
N ASN A 37 13.54 -26.71 -2.73
CA ASN A 37 14.42 -27.84 -2.46
C ASN A 37 13.64 -29.15 -2.21
N ALA A 38 12.52 -29.10 -1.49
CA ALA A 38 11.66 -30.27 -1.31
C ALA A 38 11.09 -30.77 -2.64
N ALA A 39 10.52 -29.88 -3.47
CA ALA A 39 9.97 -30.24 -4.77
C ALA A 39 11.02 -30.75 -5.76
N MET A 40 12.26 -30.23 -5.72
CA MET A 40 13.38 -30.72 -6.52
C MET A 40 13.93 -32.08 -6.04
N VAL A 41 13.73 -32.45 -4.77
CA VAL A 41 14.09 -33.77 -4.22
C VAL A 41 12.99 -34.80 -4.47
N GLU A 42 11.72 -34.37 -4.44
CA GLU A 42 10.55 -35.21 -4.68
C GLU A 42 10.39 -35.54 -6.17
N ASP A 43 10.24 -34.52 -7.03
CA ASP A 43 10.06 -34.67 -8.49
C ASP A 43 10.92 -33.64 -9.26
N PRO A 44 12.20 -33.95 -9.59
CA PRO A 44 13.13 -32.99 -10.19
C PRO A 44 12.64 -32.32 -11.48
N PHE A 45 11.87 -33.05 -12.29
CA PHE A 45 11.43 -32.65 -13.64
C PHE A 45 9.99 -32.11 -13.70
N HIS A 46 9.34 -31.89 -12.56
CA HIS A 46 7.97 -31.39 -12.53
C HIS A 46 7.89 -29.93 -12.99
N LEU A 47 7.06 -29.64 -14.01
CA LEU A 47 6.95 -28.31 -14.64
C LEU A 47 6.54 -27.20 -13.64
N GLY A 48 5.90 -27.55 -12.52
CA GLY A 48 5.60 -26.59 -11.45
C GLY A 48 6.84 -26.05 -10.74
N ASN A 49 7.98 -26.75 -10.77
CA ASN A 49 9.19 -26.37 -10.05
C ASN A 49 9.81 -25.08 -10.59
N ASP A 50 9.77 -24.86 -11.90
CA ASP A 50 10.20 -23.60 -12.53
C ASP A 50 9.39 -22.42 -11.98
N SER A 51 8.07 -22.57 -11.80
CA SER A 51 7.22 -21.52 -11.24
C SER A 51 7.55 -21.21 -9.77
N LEU A 52 7.91 -22.23 -8.98
CA LEU A 52 8.37 -22.07 -7.60
C LEU A 52 9.75 -21.39 -7.55
N PHE A 53 10.64 -21.73 -8.47
CA PHE A 53 11.98 -21.16 -8.58
C PHE A 53 11.95 -19.68 -9.00
N GLU A 54 11.11 -19.31 -9.97
CA GLU A 54 10.87 -17.90 -10.34
C GLU A 54 10.16 -17.12 -9.22
N GLY A 55 9.21 -17.75 -8.52
CA GLY A 55 8.63 -17.21 -7.29
C GLY A 55 9.69 -16.93 -6.21
N TRP A 56 10.66 -17.83 -6.04
CA TRP A 56 11.74 -17.67 -5.08
C TRP A 56 12.70 -16.54 -5.49
N LYS A 57 13.13 -16.49 -6.76
CA LYS A 57 13.98 -15.41 -7.31
C LYS A 57 13.32 -14.03 -7.15
N THR A 58 12.04 -13.91 -7.46
CA THR A 58 11.32 -12.63 -7.40
C THR A 58 11.20 -12.11 -5.97
N VAL A 59 10.89 -12.98 -4.99
CA VAL A 59 10.87 -12.60 -3.56
C VAL A 59 12.28 -12.32 -3.04
N ALA A 60 13.31 -13.07 -3.47
CA ALA A 60 14.70 -12.80 -3.09
C ALA A 60 15.19 -11.43 -3.61
N ARG A 61 14.86 -11.08 -4.85
CA ARG A 61 15.14 -9.75 -5.41
C ARG A 61 14.41 -8.64 -4.64
N LEU A 62 13.16 -8.88 -4.22
CA LEU A 62 12.39 -7.94 -3.40
C LEU A 62 12.97 -7.76 -1.99
N ALA A 63 13.49 -8.82 -1.38
CA ALA A 63 14.23 -8.73 -0.11
C ALA A 63 15.50 -7.88 -0.29
N GLN A 64 16.26 -8.11 -1.36
CA GLN A 64 17.47 -7.33 -1.64
C GLN A 64 17.18 -5.84 -1.85
N THR A 65 16.09 -5.49 -2.56
CA THR A 65 15.71 -4.07 -2.72
C THR A 65 15.24 -3.44 -1.40
N MET A 66 14.53 -4.18 -0.53
CA MET A 66 14.14 -3.69 0.79
C MET A 66 15.35 -3.42 1.69
N SER A 67 16.34 -4.31 1.70
CA SER A 67 17.60 -4.12 2.42
C SER A 67 18.38 -2.88 1.91
N GLY A 68 18.37 -2.63 0.59
CA GLY A 68 18.92 -1.40 0.02
C GLY A 68 18.19 -0.13 0.50
N ILE A 69 16.85 -0.15 0.51
CA ILE A 69 16.03 0.96 1.03
C ILE A 69 16.30 1.19 2.53
N GLU A 70 16.50 0.13 3.32
CA GLU A 70 16.86 0.26 4.73
C GLU A 70 18.19 1.01 4.90
N GLN A 71 19.22 0.65 4.14
CA GLN A 71 20.52 1.34 4.15
C GLN A 71 20.41 2.81 3.71
N GLU A 72 19.56 3.13 2.74
CA GLU A 72 19.28 4.51 2.35
C GLU A 72 18.60 5.30 3.49
N ILE A 73 17.61 4.69 4.18
CA ILE A 73 16.96 5.32 5.34
C ILE A 73 17.95 5.53 6.49
N GLN A 74 18.87 4.59 6.73
CA GLN A 74 19.94 4.75 7.73
C GLN A 74 20.86 5.93 7.39
N LYS A 75 21.29 6.06 6.12
CA LYS A 75 22.09 7.22 5.65
C LYS A 75 21.34 8.53 5.81
N VAL A 76 20.06 8.58 5.43
CA VAL A 76 19.20 9.76 5.59
C VAL A 76 19.01 10.13 7.06
N TYR A 77 18.88 9.14 7.96
CA TYR A 77 18.81 9.38 9.40
C TYR A 77 20.11 10.00 9.92
N GLN A 78 21.27 9.49 9.51
CA GLN A 78 22.57 9.99 9.96
C GLN A 78 22.78 11.45 9.56
N VAL A 79 22.61 11.78 8.27
CA VAL A 79 22.68 13.17 7.77
C VAL A 79 21.66 14.08 8.46
N ALA A 80 20.43 13.60 8.67
CA ALA A 80 19.41 14.38 9.39
C ALA A 80 19.76 14.59 10.87
N SER A 81 20.49 13.67 11.50
CA SER A 81 20.91 13.77 12.91
C SER A 81 22.05 14.77 13.10
N GLU A 82 23.02 14.82 12.17
CA GLU A 82 24.09 15.82 12.13
C GLU A 82 23.50 17.23 11.98
N LEU A 83 22.62 17.43 10.99
CA LEU A 83 21.88 18.69 10.79
C LEU A 83 20.97 19.09 11.97
N SER A 84 20.62 18.16 12.86
CA SER A 84 19.83 18.44 14.06
C SER A 84 20.69 18.90 15.24
N LEU A 85 21.97 18.52 15.28
CA LEU A 85 22.93 18.94 16.30
C LEU A 85 23.35 20.39 16.10
N ASP A 86 23.70 20.78 14.87
CA ASP A 86 24.14 22.17 14.55
C ASP A 86 23.09 23.21 14.95
N VAL A 87 21.81 22.97 14.63
CA VAL A 87 20.73 23.92 14.92
C VAL A 87 20.45 24.04 16.42
N GLN A 88 20.82 23.03 17.22
CA GLN A 88 20.72 23.07 18.68
C GLN A 88 21.85 23.93 19.29
N ALA A 89 23.04 23.97 18.67
CA ALA A 89 24.15 24.82 19.09
C ALA A 89 23.85 26.32 18.84
N PHE A 90 23.24 26.67 17.71
CA PHE A 90 22.87 28.07 17.40
C PHE A 90 21.78 28.67 18.31
N ALA A 91 21.11 27.86 19.14
CA ALA A 91 20.14 28.35 20.13
C ALA A 91 20.79 28.83 21.45
N VAL A 92 22.11 28.60 21.65
CA VAL A 92 22.84 28.93 22.88
C VAL A 92 24.08 29.75 22.58
N GLN A 93 23.87 30.98 22.09
CA GLN A 93 24.69 32.18 22.36
C GLN A 93 24.17 33.36 21.52
N ILE A 94 23.16 34.05 22.06
CA ILE A 94 23.15 35.51 21.91
C ILE A 94 24.00 36.01 23.09
N PRO A 95 25.17 36.63 22.88
CA PRO A 95 25.85 37.31 23.96
C PRO A 95 24.92 38.38 24.52
N ALA A 96 24.46 38.21 25.75
CA ALA A 96 23.75 39.27 26.45
C ALA A 96 24.75 40.40 26.71
N LEU A 97 24.73 41.43 25.86
CA LEU A 97 25.53 42.63 26.08
C LEU A 97 25.18 43.18 27.46
N ALA A 98 26.18 43.23 28.34
CA ALA A 98 26.00 43.67 29.71
C ALA A 98 25.58 45.14 29.76
N ALA A 99 24.38 45.41 30.30
CA ALA A 99 24.02 46.73 30.77
C ALA A 99 24.64 46.92 32.18
N PRO A 100 25.43 47.98 32.43
CA PRO A 100 26.03 48.20 33.73
C PRO A 100 25.04 48.89 34.68
N THR A 101 24.52 48.17 35.66
CA THR A 101 23.88 48.76 36.85
C THR A 101 24.74 48.50 38.08
N ARG A 102 25.19 49.59 38.70
CA ARG A 102 25.98 49.59 39.95
C ARG A 102 25.13 49.18 41.16
N SER A 103 25.86 48.99 42.27
CA SER A 103 25.50 49.01 43.70
C SER A 103 25.06 47.69 44.37
N ASP A 104 26.00 47.20 45.19
CA ASP A 104 25.87 46.71 46.57
C ASP A 104 25.01 45.47 46.90
N GLY A 105 25.67 44.46 47.47
CA GLY A 105 25.02 43.22 47.93
C GLY A 105 26.02 42.10 48.27
N LEU A 106 26.82 42.28 49.33
CA LEU A 106 27.75 41.26 49.83
C LEU A 106 27.01 40.08 50.49
N SER A 107 27.14 38.84 49.99
CA SER A 107 27.29 37.62 50.82
C SER A 107 27.53 36.31 50.03
N THR A 108 28.71 35.74 50.25
CA THR A 108 28.97 34.36 50.68
C THR A 108 28.36 33.15 49.92
N ILE A 109 29.25 32.37 49.28
CA ILE A 109 29.04 30.98 48.82
C ILE A 109 29.70 30.04 49.86
N PRO A 110 29.08 28.89 50.22
CA PRO A 110 29.58 27.57 49.79
C PRO A 110 28.41 26.67 49.33
N GLN A 111 28.32 26.27 48.07
CA GLN A 111 28.96 25.07 47.52
C GLN A 111 29.01 23.88 48.50
N ASN A 112 28.01 22.99 48.43
CA ASN A 112 28.24 21.56 48.68
C ASN A 112 27.22 20.64 47.96
N ASP A 113 27.70 19.42 47.74
CA ASP A 113 27.03 18.16 47.41
C ASP A 113 26.32 17.90 46.07
N LEU A 114 26.86 16.85 45.43
CA LEU A 114 26.24 16.02 44.42
C LEU A 114 25.27 15.06 45.10
N ALA A 115 24.04 14.94 44.60
CA ALA A 115 23.27 13.69 44.69
C ALA A 115 22.20 13.61 43.58
N PRO A 116 22.02 12.46 42.90
CA PRO A 116 20.95 12.29 41.93
C PRO A 116 19.62 12.06 42.66
N THR A 117 18.65 12.96 42.50
CA THR A 117 17.31 12.77 43.08
C THR A 117 16.43 11.88 42.20
N ASP A 118 16.21 10.66 42.70
CA ASP A 118 15.30 9.65 42.16
C ASP A 118 13.86 10.18 42.01
N VAL A 119 13.34 10.16 40.78
CA VAL A 119 11.95 10.58 40.51
C VAL A 119 11.03 9.36 40.61
N VAL A 120 10.50 9.18 41.82
CA VAL A 120 9.51 8.15 42.18
C VAL A 120 8.30 8.17 41.22
N ILE A 121 8.18 7.11 40.41
CA ILE A 121 7.01 6.89 39.54
C ILE A 121 5.80 6.52 40.41
N LYS A 122 4.93 7.51 40.67
CA LYS A 122 3.69 7.31 41.44
C LYS A 122 2.64 6.54 40.64
N LYS A 123 2.68 5.22 40.73
CA LYS A 123 1.65 4.30 40.19
C LYS A 123 0.27 4.60 40.79
N LYS A 124 -0.76 4.69 39.93
CA LYS A 124 -2.15 4.36 40.30
C LYS A 124 -2.70 3.29 39.35
N THR A 125 -2.88 2.10 39.90
CA THR A 125 -3.79 1.05 39.42
C THR A 125 -5.25 1.45 39.77
N LYS A 126 -6.34 0.87 39.25
CA LYS A 126 -6.58 -0.51 38.75
C LYS A 126 -7.92 -0.57 37.94
N ALA A 127 -7.99 -1.43 36.91
CA ALA A 127 -9.18 -2.15 36.37
C ALA A 127 -10.47 -1.39 35.96
N SER A 128 -11.22 -1.72 34.88
CA SER A 128 -11.15 -2.80 33.85
C SER A 128 -11.87 -2.30 32.55
N LYS A 129 -12.16 -3.03 31.46
CA LYS A 129 -12.20 -4.49 31.14
C LYS A 129 -11.88 -4.73 29.64
N ALA A 130 -12.52 -5.72 29.00
CA ALA A 130 -12.38 -6.13 27.58
C ALA A 130 -13.11 -5.17 26.59
N LYS A 131 -12.89 -5.16 25.26
CA LYS A 131 -12.58 -6.27 24.32
C LYS A 131 -11.91 -5.72 23.03
N ALA A 132 -11.14 -6.54 22.31
CA ALA A 132 -10.40 -6.17 21.09
C ALA A 132 -11.11 -6.69 19.80
N PRO A 133 -10.58 -6.56 18.55
CA PRO A 133 -9.37 -5.85 18.10
C PRO A 133 -9.46 -5.06 16.74
N ALA A 134 -8.33 -4.47 16.36
CA ALA A 134 -7.72 -4.44 15.01
C ALA A 134 -8.10 -3.41 13.89
N VAL A 135 -7.07 -2.61 13.53
CA VAL A 135 -6.51 -2.42 12.16
C VAL A 135 -7.35 -1.62 11.15
N ALA A 136 -6.99 -0.37 10.74
CA ALA A 136 -5.83 0.05 9.92
C ALA A 136 -5.81 -0.57 8.49
N LYS A 137 -5.38 0.05 7.38
CA LYS A 137 -4.87 1.39 7.05
C LYS A 137 -4.83 1.52 5.50
N THR A 138 -5.10 2.72 4.96
CA THR A 138 -4.23 3.44 3.99
C THR A 138 -3.84 2.83 2.61
N ARG A 139 -4.05 3.62 1.53
CA ARG A 139 -3.28 3.70 0.24
C ARG A 139 -3.37 2.51 -0.75
N VAL A 140 -2.98 2.60 -2.05
CA VAL A 140 -2.95 3.65 -3.13
C VAL A 140 -2.51 2.95 -4.45
N ALA A 141 -2.48 3.67 -5.60
CA ALA A 141 -1.78 3.33 -6.86
C ALA A 141 -2.51 2.34 -7.82
N LYS A 142 -2.69 2.67 -9.12
CA LYS A 142 -1.76 2.60 -10.30
C LYS A 142 -1.45 1.14 -10.72
N LYS A 143 -1.26 0.77 -12.00
CA LYS A 143 -1.30 1.48 -13.31
C LYS A 143 -1.17 0.44 -14.48
N ALA A 144 -1.89 0.65 -15.59
CA ALA A 144 -1.66 0.04 -16.93
C ALA A 144 -1.72 -1.51 -16.99
N ARG A 145 -1.58 -2.22 -18.13
CA ARG A 145 -1.23 -1.88 -19.53
C ARG A 145 -1.72 -3.02 -20.46
N GLY A 146 -1.83 -2.78 -21.76
CA GLY A 146 -1.50 -3.81 -22.76
C GLY A 146 -2.40 -3.93 -23.99
N SER A 147 -1.77 -4.00 -25.16
CA SER A 147 -2.13 -4.89 -26.28
C SER A 147 -1.01 -4.88 -27.34
N ILE A 148 -0.92 -5.97 -28.12
CA ILE A 148 0.08 -6.27 -29.17
C ILE A 148 -0.66 -7.02 -30.31
N GLN A 149 -0.27 -6.82 -31.57
CA GLN A 149 -0.34 -7.80 -32.69
C GLN A 149 0.61 -7.28 -33.82
N GLU A 150 1.53 -8.08 -34.37
CA GLU A 150 1.44 -8.91 -35.62
C GLU A 150 1.16 -8.09 -36.91
N LYS A 151 1.76 -8.32 -38.11
CA LYS A 151 2.44 -9.52 -38.69
C LYS A 151 3.34 -9.19 -39.93
N ALA A 152 4.41 -9.98 -40.13
CA ALA A 152 5.09 -10.41 -41.39
C ALA A 152 5.89 -9.49 -42.39
N THR A 153 7.04 -10.06 -42.81
CA THR A 153 7.77 -10.04 -44.12
C THR A 153 8.64 -8.86 -44.63
N ALA A 154 9.96 -9.01 -44.40
CA ALA A 154 11.06 -9.10 -45.38
C ALA A 154 11.57 -7.92 -46.25
N ALA A 155 12.91 -7.89 -46.37
CA ALA A 155 13.78 -7.26 -47.37
C ALA A 155 14.20 -5.77 -47.24
N ASP A 156 15.43 -5.64 -46.71
CA ASP A 156 16.56 -4.86 -47.25
C ASP A 156 16.70 -3.32 -47.11
N GLN A 157 17.82 -2.97 -46.45
CA GLN A 157 18.65 -1.75 -46.46
C GLN A 157 18.06 -0.32 -46.28
N ALA A 158 18.91 0.52 -45.69
CA ALA A 158 18.64 1.88 -45.18
C ALA A 158 19.20 2.95 -46.17
N PRO A 159 19.34 4.26 -45.83
CA PRO A 159 18.82 5.03 -44.67
C PRO A 159 18.18 6.39 -45.06
N SER A 160 17.76 7.17 -44.03
CA SER A 160 17.83 8.66 -43.93
C SER A 160 16.52 9.44 -43.69
N ASP A 161 16.52 10.18 -42.56
CA ASP A 161 16.13 11.60 -42.39
C ASP A 161 14.64 12.08 -42.49
N VAL A 162 14.42 13.24 -41.84
CA VAL A 162 13.36 14.26 -41.93
C VAL A 162 12.03 14.05 -41.16
N SER A 163 11.66 15.09 -40.38
CA SER A 163 10.34 15.32 -39.71
C SER A 163 9.45 16.26 -40.59
N PRO A 164 8.52 17.12 -40.11
CA PRO A 164 7.53 17.08 -39.03
C PRO A 164 6.08 17.44 -39.53
N LYS A 165 5.14 17.73 -38.60
CA LYS A 165 3.77 18.35 -38.77
C LYS A 165 2.65 17.34 -39.16
N THR A 166 1.35 17.56 -38.91
CA THR A 166 0.57 18.82 -38.70
C THR A 166 -0.64 18.66 -37.75
N LYS A 167 -1.27 19.78 -37.37
CA LYS A 167 -2.46 19.93 -36.50
C LYS A 167 -3.80 19.63 -37.21
N THR A 168 -4.85 19.33 -36.44
CA THR A 168 -6.21 19.90 -36.63
C THR A 168 -7.04 19.85 -35.34
N ALA A 169 -8.10 20.66 -35.24
CA ALA A 169 -8.90 20.85 -34.02
C ALA A 169 -10.40 20.97 -34.32
N SER A 170 -11.27 20.57 -33.38
CA SER A 170 -12.69 20.96 -33.30
C SER A 170 -13.20 20.70 -31.87
N LYS A 171 -13.42 21.71 -31.03
CA LYS A 171 -14.59 22.61 -30.88
C LYS A 171 -15.84 22.01 -30.17
N ASN A 172 -16.02 22.52 -28.95
CA ASN A 172 -17.16 22.51 -28.01
C ASN A 172 -18.58 22.31 -28.57
N LYS A 173 -19.44 21.68 -27.73
CA LYS A 173 -20.80 22.20 -27.45
C LYS A 173 -21.20 21.89 -25.99
N ALA A 174 -22.04 22.73 -25.39
CA ALA A 174 -22.26 22.77 -23.94
C ALA A 174 -23.74 22.57 -23.53
N GLY A 175 -23.93 21.92 -22.37
CA GLY A 175 -25.11 22.02 -21.50
C GLY A 175 -26.40 21.29 -21.94
N PRO A 176 -27.43 21.24 -21.07
CA PRO A 176 -27.52 21.85 -19.74
C PRO A 176 -27.65 20.85 -18.57
N ALA A 177 -27.45 21.36 -17.35
CA ALA A 177 -27.63 20.61 -16.10
C ALA A 177 -29.11 20.40 -15.75
N LYS A 178 -29.42 19.30 -15.04
CA LYS A 178 -30.60 19.21 -14.16
C LYS A 178 -30.19 18.77 -12.77
N SER A 179 -30.31 19.70 -11.83
CA SER A 179 -30.22 19.44 -10.39
C SER A 179 -31.37 18.55 -9.93
N ARG A 180 -31.10 17.58 -9.06
CA ARG A 180 -32.12 16.99 -8.19
C ARG A 180 -31.48 16.42 -6.92
N VAL A 181 -31.62 17.15 -5.82
CA VAL A 181 -31.24 16.71 -4.46
C VAL A 181 -32.44 15.97 -3.80
N PRO A 182 -32.28 15.44 -2.57
CA PRO A 182 -32.34 14.01 -2.32
C PRO A 182 -33.75 13.50 -1.97
N LYS A 183 -34.02 12.22 -2.23
CA LYS A 183 -35.13 11.51 -1.56
C LYS A 183 -34.56 10.45 -0.62
N VAL A 184 -34.57 10.78 0.67
CA VAL A 184 -34.51 9.77 1.74
C VAL A 184 -35.78 8.94 1.62
N THR A 185 -35.61 7.62 1.50
CA THR A 185 -36.69 6.65 1.76
C THR A 185 -36.11 5.60 2.70
N VAL A 186 -36.64 5.56 3.91
CA VAL A 186 -36.30 4.58 4.95
C VAL A 186 -37.02 3.26 4.65
N GLY A 187 -36.34 2.14 4.90
CA GLY A 187 -36.92 0.86 5.31
C GLY A 187 -37.98 0.21 4.41
N THR A 188 -37.55 -0.69 3.53
CA THR A 188 -38.29 -1.95 3.29
C THR A 188 -37.29 -3.01 2.84
N ASP A 189 -37.12 -4.07 3.64
CA ASP A 189 -36.28 -5.21 3.30
C ASP A 189 -36.97 -6.09 2.26
N GLN A 190 -36.65 -5.85 0.99
CA GLN A 190 -36.86 -6.83 -0.08
C GLN A 190 -35.52 -7.15 -0.76
N PRO A 191 -35.34 -8.36 -1.34
CA PRO A 191 -34.10 -8.76 -2.01
C PRO A 191 -33.88 -7.91 -3.27
N LYS A 192 -33.18 -6.79 -3.10
CA LYS A 192 -33.00 -5.78 -4.15
C LYS A 192 -32.27 -6.40 -5.34
N GLU A 193 -32.95 -6.50 -6.48
CA GLU A 193 -32.39 -7.13 -7.66
C GLU A 193 -31.10 -6.42 -8.10
N PRO A 194 -30.08 -7.19 -8.55
CA PRO A 194 -28.86 -6.58 -9.05
C PRO A 194 -29.17 -5.84 -10.35
N SER A 195 -28.98 -4.51 -10.35
CA SER A 195 -29.22 -3.67 -11.52
C SER A 195 -27.93 -3.31 -12.27
N GLY A 196 -28.08 -2.96 -13.56
CA GLY A 196 -26.98 -2.52 -14.41
C GLY A 196 -25.89 -3.57 -14.59
N ASN A 197 -24.62 -3.19 -14.36
CA ASN A 197 -23.47 -4.08 -14.55
C ASN A 197 -23.50 -5.31 -13.63
N SER A 198 -24.19 -5.23 -12.47
CA SER A 198 -24.37 -6.40 -11.60
C SER A 198 -25.37 -7.40 -12.19
N ALA A 199 -26.38 -6.94 -12.93
CA ALA A 199 -27.37 -7.79 -13.59
C ALA A 199 -26.72 -8.63 -14.69
N LYS A 200 -25.99 -7.96 -15.59
CA LYS A 200 -25.27 -8.60 -16.71
C LYS A 200 -24.27 -9.64 -16.22
N LEU A 201 -23.53 -9.31 -15.15
CA LEU A 201 -22.62 -10.25 -14.52
C LEU A 201 -23.37 -11.45 -13.93
N LEU A 202 -24.46 -11.25 -13.19
CA LEU A 202 -25.23 -12.38 -12.64
C LEU A 202 -25.74 -13.30 -13.76
N GLN A 203 -26.28 -12.74 -14.84
CA GLN A 203 -26.80 -13.50 -15.98
C GLN A 203 -25.73 -14.39 -16.63
N HIS A 204 -24.51 -13.87 -16.81
CA HIS A 204 -23.38 -14.65 -17.31
C HIS A 204 -22.92 -15.71 -16.30
N LEU A 205 -22.75 -15.33 -15.03
CA LEU A 205 -22.36 -16.24 -13.96
C LEU A 205 -23.38 -17.36 -13.73
N GLN A 206 -24.67 -17.16 -14.01
CA GLN A 206 -25.69 -18.21 -13.92
C GLN A 206 -25.49 -19.35 -14.94
N GLY A 207 -24.82 -19.10 -16.06
CA GLY A 207 -24.46 -20.14 -17.03
C GLY A 207 -23.10 -20.81 -16.75
N VAL A 208 -22.23 -20.19 -15.95
CA VAL A 208 -20.85 -20.64 -15.71
C VAL A 208 -20.65 -21.22 -14.31
N LEU A 209 -21.39 -20.77 -13.30
CA LEU A 209 -21.23 -21.17 -11.91
C LEU A 209 -22.25 -22.22 -11.47
N ASN A 210 -21.77 -23.21 -10.72
CA ASN A 210 -22.60 -24.18 -10.02
C ASN A 210 -22.91 -23.73 -8.58
N GLN A 211 -23.85 -24.41 -7.91
CA GLN A 211 -24.16 -24.21 -6.48
C GLN A 211 -23.30 -25.10 -5.56
N ALA A 212 -22.86 -26.25 -6.06
CA ALA A 212 -22.01 -27.20 -5.34
C ALA A 212 -20.57 -26.68 -5.20
N ASP A 213 -19.92 -26.46 -6.33
CA ASP A 213 -18.47 -26.24 -6.42
C ASP A 213 -18.06 -24.78 -6.59
N PHE A 214 -16.90 -24.43 -6.05
CA PHE A 214 -16.27 -23.13 -6.26
C PHE A 214 -15.45 -23.14 -7.54
N ILE A 215 -15.88 -22.39 -8.55
CA ILE A 215 -15.22 -22.33 -9.86
C ILE A 215 -14.36 -21.06 -9.93
N PRO A 216 -13.06 -21.15 -10.27
CA PRO A 216 -12.18 -20.00 -10.45
C PRO A 216 -12.59 -19.19 -11.68
N ILE A 217 -12.73 -17.87 -11.52
CA ILE A 217 -13.20 -16.96 -12.58
C ILE A 217 -12.10 -15.99 -13.00
N ASN A 218 -11.82 -15.97 -14.30
CA ASN A 218 -10.99 -14.96 -14.94
C ASN A 218 -11.79 -13.67 -15.20
N GLN A 219 -11.68 -12.70 -14.29
CA GLN A 219 -12.44 -11.43 -14.37
C GLN A 219 -12.14 -10.60 -15.62
N THR A 220 -10.95 -10.76 -16.24
CA THR A 220 -10.54 -10.04 -17.44
C THR A 220 -11.29 -10.54 -18.68
N GLU A 221 -11.47 -11.85 -18.75
CA GLU A 221 -12.13 -12.56 -19.86
C GLU A 221 -13.63 -12.27 -19.84
N ILE A 222 -14.30 -12.55 -18.71
CA ILE A 222 -15.72 -12.21 -18.52
C ILE A 222 -15.95 -10.71 -18.72
N GLY A 223 -15.07 -9.85 -18.21
CA GLY A 223 -15.19 -8.39 -18.39
C GLY A 223 -15.12 -7.93 -19.85
N SER A 224 -14.36 -8.64 -20.68
CA SER A 224 -14.29 -8.40 -22.12
C SER A 224 -15.54 -8.91 -22.83
N GLU A 225 -16.04 -10.09 -22.45
CA GLU A 225 -17.24 -10.72 -23.02
C GLU A 225 -18.52 -9.94 -22.71
N ILE A 226 -18.74 -9.52 -21.45
CA ILE A 226 -19.94 -8.77 -21.05
C ILE A 226 -19.82 -7.24 -21.26
N GLY A 227 -18.67 -6.77 -21.76
CA GLY A 227 -18.40 -5.34 -21.98
C GLY A 227 -18.36 -4.49 -20.71
N VAL A 228 -17.92 -5.05 -19.57
CA VAL A 228 -17.84 -4.36 -18.27
C VAL A 228 -16.37 -4.15 -17.88
N PRO A 229 -15.92 -2.89 -17.67
CA PRO A 229 -14.52 -2.62 -17.33
C PRO A 229 -14.17 -3.21 -15.96
N LEU A 230 -12.94 -3.71 -15.81
CA LEU A 230 -12.45 -4.44 -14.62
C LEU A 230 -12.72 -3.72 -13.28
N GLY A 231 -12.61 -2.39 -13.25
CA GLY A 231 -12.95 -1.59 -12.07
C GLY A 231 -14.43 -1.67 -11.66
N SER A 232 -15.35 -1.74 -12.64
CA SER A 232 -16.77 -1.98 -12.38
C SER A 232 -17.09 -3.45 -12.13
N MET A 233 -16.30 -4.38 -12.67
CA MET A 233 -16.44 -5.82 -12.41
C MET A 233 -16.26 -6.11 -10.91
N THR A 234 -15.20 -5.57 -10.30
CA THR A 234 -14.94 -5.74 -8.85
C THR A 234 -16.08 -5.18 -8.00
N ALA A 235 -16.69 -4.05 -8.40
CA ALA A 235 -17.84 -3.47 -7.73
C ALA A 235 -19.11 -4.32 -7.89
N ALA A 236 -19.34 -4.88 -9.08
CA ALA A 236 -20.45 -5.79 -9.37
C ALA A 236 -20.36 -7.08 -8.54
N ILE A 237 -19.20 -7.74 -8.51
CA ILE A 237 -18.96 -8.93 -7.69
C ILE A 237 -19.25 -8.65 -6.21
N LYS A 238 -18.73 -7.54 -5.66
CA LYS A 238 -19.01 -7.13 -4.27
C LYS A 238 -20.50 -6.88 -4.01
N ASN A 239 -21.22 -6.35 -4.98
CA ASN A 239 -22.66 -6.15 -4.90
C ASN A 239 -23.41 -7.50 -4.90
N LEU A 240 -23.05 -8.43 -5.79
CA LEU A 240 -23.66 -9.77 -5.83
C LEU A 240 -23.39 -10.61 -4.56
N ILE A 241 -22.21 -10.47 -3.96
CA ILE A 241 -21.92 -11.06 -2.64
C ILE A 241 -22.80 -10.41 -1.56
N LYS A 242 -22.88 -9.07 -1.53
CA LYS A 242 -23.70 -8.33 -0.55
C LYS A 242 -25.20 -8.65 -0.68
N LEU A 243 -25.67 -8.92 -1.89
CA LEU A 243 -27.06 -9.32 -2.19
C LEU A 243 -27.35 -10.79 -1.93
N GLY A 244 -26.38 -11.60 -1.50
CA GLY A 244 -26.57 -13.04 -1.32
C GLY A 244 -26.99 -13.72 -2.63
N ARG A 245 -26.28 -13.43 -3.73
CA ARG A 245 -26.46 -14.08 -5.04
C ARG A 245 -25.28 -14.99 -5.42
N ILE A 246 -24.08 -14.65 -4.94
CA ILE A 246 -22.87 -15.49 -5.09
C ILE A 246 -22.08 -15.53 -3.78
N VAL A 247 -21.34 -16.60 -3.55
CA VAL A 247 -20.42 -16.77 -2.41
C VAL A 247 -18.99 -16.82 -2.93
N ALA A 248 -18.09 -16.07 -2.29
CA ALA A 248 -16.66 -16.12 -2.58
C ALA A 248 -15.99 -17.26 -1.78
N GLY A 249 -15.12 -18.01 -2.45
CA GLY A 249 -14.37 -19.13 -1.87
C GLY A 249 -12.86 -18.88 -1.87
N PRO A 250 -12.04 -19.87 -2.27
CA PRO A 250 -10.61 -19.70 -2.56
C PRO A 250 -10.34 -18.51 -3.52
N PRO A 251 -9.11 -17.95 -3.57
CA PRO A 251 -8.85 -16.67 -4.24
C PRO A 251 -9.24 -16.69 -5.72
N GLY A 252 -10.28 -15.91 -6.07
CA GLY A 252 -10.83 -15.81 -7.43
C GLY A 252 -11.92 -16.84 -7.77
N ALA A 253 -12.24 -17.76 -6.86
CA ALA A 253 -13.30 -18.75 -7.05
C ALA A 253 -14.62 -18.32 -6.39
N TYR A 254 -15.72 -18.56 -7.09
CA TYR A 254 -17.07 -18.22 -6.66
C TYR A 254 -18.03 -19.38 -6.91
N LYS A 255 -19.17 -19.35 -6.24
CA LYS A 255 -20.31 -20.23 -6.52
C LYS A 255 -21.63 -19.49 -6.41
N LEU A 256 -22.67 -19.99 -7.07
CA LEU A 256 -24.02 -19.49 -6.87
C LEU A 256 -24.50 -19.86 -5.47
N THR A 257 -25.33 -19.02 -4.85
CA THR A 257 -26.15 -19.45 -3.72
C THR A 257 -27.59 -19.65 -4.19
N THR A 258 -28.22 -20.69 -3.65
CA THR A 258 -29.68 -20.85 -3.70
C THR A 258 -30.30 -19.63 -3.00
N GLN A 259 -31.43 -19.15 -3.53
CA GLN A 259 -32.30 -18.12 -2.94
C GLN A 259 -33.58 -18.77 -2.43
#